data_AF-A0AAP3A580-F1
#
_entry.id   AF-A0AAP3A580-F1
#
_cell.length_a   1.000
_cell.length_b   1.000
_cell.length_c   1.000
_cell.angle_alpha   90.00
_cell.angle_beta   90.00
_cell.angle_gamma   90.00
#
_symmetry.space_group_name_H-M   'P 1'
#
loop_
_entity.id
_entity.type
_entity.pdbx_description
1 polymer ?
#
loop_
_entity_poly.entity_id
_entity_poly.type
_entity_poly.pdbx_seq_one_letter_code
_entity_poly.pdbx_strand_id
1 'polypeptide(L)' 'DVTAASRLKVLTGAFKGAILNIDGPPIPDARSSRLEILCSQRGGM' A
#
# COMPACT_ATOMS: atom_id res chain seq x y z
N ASP A 1 -9.58 -8.58 -1.06
CA ASP A 1 -8.51 -8.65 -2.06
C ASP A 1 -7.88 -7.27 -2.20
N VAL A 2 -6.59 -7.19 -2.50
CA VAL A 2 -5.85 -5.93 -2.69
C VAL A 2 -5.17 -6.01 -4.05
N THR A 3 -5.36 -4.98 -4.89
CA THR A 3 -4.84 -4.97 -6.26
C THR A 3 -4.03 -3.70 -6.50
N ALA A 4 -3.28 -3.65 -7.60
CA ALA A 4 -2.55 -2.45 -8.02
C ALA A 4 -3.47 -1.22 -8.26
N ALA A 5 -4.76 -1.43 -8.50
CA ALA A 5 -5.74 -0.34 -8.66
C ALA A 5 -6.26 0.22 -7.32
N SER A 6 -5.94 -0.44 -6.19
CA SER A 6 -6.36 -0.02 -4.86
C SER A 6 -5.51 1.16 -4.34
N ARG A 7 -6.01 1.87 -3.33
CA ARG A 7 -5.28 2.90 -2.58
C ARG A 7 -5.34 2.58 -1.08
N LEU A 8 -4.29 2.94 -0.35
CA LEU A 8 -4.21 2.69 1.09
C LEU A 8 -4.45 3.98 1.86
N LYS A 9 -5.49 4.01 2.71
CA LYS A 9 -5.67 5.08 3.70
C LYS A 9 -5.00 4.70 5.00
N VAL A 10 -4.04 5.49 5.46
CA VAL A 10 -3.32 5.22 6.70
C VAL A 10 -4.11 5.77 7.89
N LEU A 11 -4.66 4.89 8.73
CA LEU A 11 -5.51 5.28 9.87
C LEU A 11 -4.70 5.71 11.10
N THR A 12 -3.51 5.13 11.30
CA THR A 12 -2.61 5.36 12.44
C THR A 12 -1.14 5.20 12.01
N GLY A 13 -0.19 5.67 12.83
CA GLY A 13 1.25 5.56 12.56
C GLY A 13 1.88 6.79 11.88
N ALA A 14 3.09 6.64 11.36
CA ALA A 14 3.93 7.74 10.86
C ALA A 14 3.31 8.53 9.70
N PHE A 15 2.49 7.88 8.87
CA PHE A 15 1.82 8.49 7.72
C PHE A 15 0.32 8.71 7.96
N LYS A 16 -0.14 8.80 9.21
CA LYS A 16 -1.56 8.94 9.56
C LYS A 16 -2.25 10.03 8.74
N GLY A 17 -3.39 9.67 8.14
CA GLY A 17 -4.20 10.55 7.30
C GLY A 17 -3.81 10.54 5.82
N ALA A 18 -2.63 10.03 5.46
CA ALA A 18 -2.21 9.96 4.06
C ALA A 18 -2.99 8.90 3.28
N ILE A 19 -3.15 9.16 1.98
CA ILE A 19 -3.57 8.19 0.98
C ILE A 19 -2.33 7.79 0.17
N LEU A 20 -1.96 6.51 0.21
CA LEU A 20 -0.84 5.97 -0.54
C LEU A 20 -1.37 5.28 -1.80
N ASN A 21 -0.71 5.52 -2.94
CA ASN A 21 -0.96 4.79 -4.17
C ASN A 21 -0.13 3.52 -4.15
N ILE A 22 -0.70 2.40 -4.58
CA ILE A 22 0.03 1.14 -4.72
C ILE A 22 0.83 1.20 -6.02
N ASP A 23 2.13 0.94 -5.93
CA ASP A 23 3.06 0.96 -7.05
C ASP A 23 3.35 -0.47 -7.48
N GLY A 24 2.61 -0.95 -8.47
CA GLY A 24 2.73 -2.31 -9.00
C GLY A 24 1.85 -3.35 -8.28
N PRO A 25 1.92 -4.63 -8.67
CA PRO A 25 1.13 -5.69 -8.06
C PRO A 25 1.64 -6.02 -6.64
N PRO A 26 0.75 -6.28 -5.66
CA PRO A 26 1.15 -6.81 -4.36
C PRO A 26 1.87 -8.16 -4.49
N ILE A 27 2.96 -8.35 -3.73
CA ILE A 27 3.83 -9.52 -3.84
C ILE A 27 3.60 -10.42 -2.62
N PRO A 28 3.06 -11.65 -2.79
CA PRO A 28 2.93 -12.58 -1.67
C PRO A 28 4.30 -13.13 -1.27
N ASP A 29 4.49 -13.38 0.03
CA ASP A 29 5.67 -14.11 0.49
C ASP A 29 5.61 -15.58 0.06
N ALA A 30 6.76 -16.27 0.08
CA ALA A 30 6.85 -17.67 -0.36
C ALA A 30 5.92 -18.63 0.42
N ARG A 31 5.50 -18.24 1.62
CA ARG A 31 4.58 -19.02 2.48
C ARG A 31 3.11 -18.58 2.37
N SER A 32 2.81 -17.57 1.54
CA SER A 32 1.49 -16.95 1.41
C SER A 32 0.88 -16.49 2.76
N SER A 33 1.73 -16.15 3.72
CA SER A 33 1.38 -15.64 5.05
C SER A 33 1.40 -14.11 5.14
N ARG A 34 2.13 -13.47 4.22
CA ARG A 34 2.31 -12.02 4.17
C ARG A 34 2.19 -11.52 2.74
N LEU A 35 1.79 -10.27 2.60
CA LEU A 35 1.70 -9.56 1.34
C LEU A 35 2.52 -8.28 1.46
N GLU A 36 3.55 -8.15 0.62
CA GLU A 36 4.33 -6.94 0.50
C GLU A 36 3.67 -5.98 -0.49
N ILE A 37 3.50 -4.73 -0.07
CA ILE A 37 2.85 -3.68 -0.88
C ILE A 37 3.81 -2.51 -0.99
N LEU A 38 4.40 -2.34 -2.17
CA LEU A 38 5.11 -1.13 -2.52
C LEU A 38 4.10 -0.01 -2.76
N CYS A 39 4.31 1.14 -2.11
CA CYS A 39 3.41 2.26 -2.25
C CYS A 39 4.12 3.59 -2.02
N SER A 40 3.52 4.66 -2.53
CA SER A 40 4.06 6.01 -2.44
C SER A 40 2.99 7.04 -2.09
N GLN A 41 3.40 8.10 -1.40
CA GLN A 41 2.61 9.33 -1.23
C GLN A 41 2.64 10.14 -2.52
N ARG A 42 2.15 9.59 -3.64
CA ARG A 42 1.91 10.39 -4.85
C ARG A 42 0.68 11.28 -4.62
N GLY A 43 0.91 12.43 -4.00
CA GLY A 43 -0.11 13.41 -3.64
C GLY A 43 0.31 14.28 -2.45
N GLY A 44 1.14 15.27 -2.71
CA GLY A 44 1.54 16.29 -1.76
C GLY A 44 2.41 17.34 -2.45
N MET A 45 1.74 18.28 -3.13
CA MET A 45 2.25 19.47 -3.85
C MET A 45 3.36 19.22 -4.87
#